data_AF-A0A7S2AC07-F1
#
_entry.id   AF-A0A7S2AC07-F1
#
_cell.length_a   1.000
_cell.length_b   1.000
_cell.length_c   1.000
_cell.angle_alpha   90.00
_cell.angle_beta   90.00
_cell.angle_gamma   90.00
#
_symmetry.space_group_name_H-M   'P 1'
#
loop_
_entity.id
_entity.type
_entity.pdbx_description
1 polymer ?
#
loop_
_entity_poly.entity_id
_entity_poly.type
_entity_poly.pdbx_seq_one_letter_code
_entity_poly.pdbx_strand_id
1 'polypeptide(L)'
;AEIAPLSGMRVMRLTRLTRLVRIFRLRYMKELSLMVRGLVGGLKTLFWAVVLLFFTLYVIAILATTTIGRSDEPVPEVARDGLFASVPVAVFTSFRCFLGDCNTSEGKPIIKLLADRYGPIFILAYGVSMIFVTFGLFNLIVAIYIENTLEAAKAQGEQNK
;
A
#
# COMPACT_ATOMS: atom_id res chain seq x y z
N ALA A 1 -36.13 -27.01 48.94
CA ALA A 1 -35.81 -26.01 47.91
C ALA A 1 -36.49 -26.45 46.61
N GLU A 2 -37.59 -25.79 46.26
CA GLU A 2 -38.36 -26.06 45.05
C GLU A 2 -37.51 -25.77 43.81
N ILE A 3 -37.33 -26.77 42.96
CA ILE A 3 -36.74 -26.58 41.64
C ILE A 3 -37.90 -26.10 40.75
N ALA A 4 -38.04 -24.79 40.61
CA ALA A 4 -39.01 -24.21 39.69
C ALA A 4 -38.84 -24.81 38.28
N PRO A 5 -39.91 -25.22 37.59
CA PRO A 5 -39.80 -25.65 36.21
C PRO A 5 -39.50 -24.40 35.39
N LEU A 6 -38.24 -24.18 35.04
CA LEU A 6 -37.85 -23.13 34.13
C LEU A 6 -38.50 -23.41 32.76
N SER A 7 -39.70 -22.85 32.62
CA SER A 7 -40.52 -22.70 31.43
C SER A 7 -39.77 -23.00 30.13
N GLY A 8 -39.99 -24.18 29.54
CA GLY A 8 -39.36 -24.60 28.27
C GLY A 8 -39.60 -23.61 27.12
N MET A 9 -40.63 -22.77 27.22
CA MET A 9 -40.88 -21.66 26.29
C MET A 9 -39.80 -20.57 26.30
N ARG A 10 -39.12 -20.33 27.43
CA ARG A 10 -38.00 -19.36 27.51
C ARG A 10 -36.72 -19.94 26.92
N VAL A 11 -36.44 -21.23 27.18
CA VAL A 11 -35.28 -21.96 26.63
C VAL A 11 -35.39 -22.10 25.11
N MET A 12 -36.59 -22.35 24.58
CA MET A 12 -36.85 -22.43 23.14
C MET A 12 -36.65 -21.07 22.42
N ARG A 13 -36.94 -19.95 23.09
CA ARG A 13 -36.69 -18.60 22.55
C ARG A 13 -35.19 -18.25 22.56
N LEU A 14 -34.47 -18.61 23.62
CA LEU A 14 -33.02 -18.39 23.76
C LEU A 14 -32.20 -19.22 22.76
N THR A 15 -32.61 -20.46 22.48
CA THR A 15 -31.99 -21.29 21.43
C THR A 15 -32.21 -20.72 20.03
N ARG A 16 -33.37 -20.11 19.75
CA ARG A 16 -33.63 -19.43 18.47
C ARG A 16 -32.76 -18.18 18.28
N LEU A 17 -32.61 -17.37 19.33
CA LEU A 17 -31.74 -16.17 19.35
C LEU A 17 -30.27 -16.51 19.19
N THR A 18 -29.77 -17.50 19.93
CA THR A 18 -28.38 -17.97 19.78
C THR A 18 -28.14 -18.56 18.39
N ARG A 19 -29.10 -19.27 17.80
CA ARG A 19 -28.99 -19.77 16.41
C ARG A 19 -28.91 -18.63 15.39
N LEU A 20 -29.71 -17.58 15.56
CA LEU A 20 -29.68 -16.38 14.68
C LEU A 20 -28.34 -15.63 14.79
N VAL A 21 -27.86 -15.36 16.01
CA VAL A 21 -26.57 -14.71 16.24
C VAL A 21 -25.42 -15.58 15.73
N ARG A 22 -25.49 -16.90 15.94
CA ARG A 22 -24.48 -17.83 15.45
C ARG A 22 -24.49 -17.91 13.92
N ILE A 23 -25.65 -17.91 13.27
CA ILE A 23 -25.77 -17.88 11.80
C ILE A 23 -25.27 -16.55 11.24
N PHE A 24 -25.65 -15.40 11.80
CA PHE A 24 -25.15 -14.09 11.38
C PHE A 24 -23.63 -14.00 11.57
N ARG A 25 -23.12 -14.35 12.76
CA ARG A 25 -21.69 -14.32 13.07
C ARG A 25 -20.90 -15.31 12.22
N LEU A 26 -21.41 -16.54 12.00
CA LEU A 26 -20.76 -17.54 11.14
C LEU A 26 -20.79 -17.13 9.67
N ARG A 27 -21.84 -16.47 9.17
CA ARG A 27 -21.95 -16.05 7.78
C ARG A 27 -21.01 -14.89 7.46
N TYR A 28 -21.02 -13.83 8.27
CA TYR A 28 -20.11 -12.69 8.10
C TYR A 28 -18.63 -13.06 8.32
N MET A 29 -18.32 -13.91 9.31
CA MET A 29 -16.94 -14.39 9.52
C MET A 29 -16.46 -15.30 8.39
N LYS A 30 -17.37 -16.05 7.74
CA LYS A 30 -17.03 -16.88 6.58
C LYS A 30 -16.74 -16.03 5.35
N GLU A 31 -17.55 -15.02 5.06
CA GLU A 31 -17.31 -14.10 3.94
C GLU A 31 -16.01 -13.30 4.14
N LEU A 32 -15.77 -12.78 5.34
CA LEU A 32 -14.50 -12.13 5.69
C LEU A 32 -13.31 -13.09 5.59
N SER A 33 -13.44 -14.32 6.09
CA SER A 33 -12.38 -15.33 5.99
C SER A 33 -12.10 -15.72 4.54
N LEU A 34 -13.13 -15.74 3.68
CA LEU A 34 -12.99 -15.96 2.24
C LEU A 34 -12.15 -14.85 1.59
N MET A 35 -12.51 -13.58 1.87
CA MET A 35 -11.77 -12.42 1.37
C MET A 35 -10.32 -12.40 1.87
N VAL A 36 -10.09 -12.69 3.15
CA VAL A 36 -8.74 -12.76 3.73
C VAL A 36 -7.93 -13.90 3.12
N ARG A 37 -8.53 -15.06 2.86
CA ARG A 37 -7.83 -16.17 2.18
C ARG A 37 -7.46 -15.81 0.74
N GLY A 38 -8.33 -15.09 0.03
CA GLY A 38 -8.02 -14.54 -1.30
C GLY A 38 -6.87 -13.54 -1.27
N LEU A 39 -6.87 -12.64 -0.27
CA LEU A 39 -5.78 -11.69 -0.03
C LEU A 39 -4.45 -12.43 0.25
N VAL A 40 -4.48 -13.40 1.16
CA VAL A 40 -3.29 -14.18 1.54
C VAL A 40 -2.74 -15.00 0.38
N GLY A 41 -3.61 -15.52 -0.49
CA GLY A 41 -3.21 -16.23 -1.71
C GLY A 41 -2.38 -15.38 -2.67
N GLY A 42 -2.69 -14.08 -2.77
CA GLY A 42 -1.97 -13.11 -3.60
C GLY A 42 -0.77 -12.42 -2.93
N LEU A 43 -0.48 -12.69 -1.65
CA LEU A 43 0.60 -11.98 -0.95
C LEU A 43 1.98 -12.25 -1.55
N LYS A 44 2.23 -13.46 -2.07
CA LYS A 44 3.53 -13.81 -2.66
C LYS A 44 3.81 -12.98 -3.91
N THR A 45 2.84 -12.87 -4.82
CA THR A 45 2.99 -12.08 -6.06
C THR A 45 3.08 -10.59 -5.75
N LEU A 46 2.24 -10.10 -4.84
CA LEU A 46 2.29 -8.72 -4.36
C LEU A 46 3.66 -8.38 -3.75
N PHE A 47 4.23 -9.28 -2.94
CA PHE A 47 5.55 -9.09 -2.34
C PHE A 47 6.64 -8.87 -3.40
N TRP A 48 6.70 -9.71 -4.44
CA TRP A 48 7.68 -9.54 -5.52
C TRP A 48 7.47 -8.24 -6.31
N ALA A 49 6.22 -7.84 -6.53
CA ALA A 49 5.91 -6.58 -7.21
C ALA A 49 6.34 -5.36 -6.37
N VAL A 50 6.16 -5.42 -5.05
CA VAL A 50 6.67 -4.41 -4.11
C VAL A 50 8.21 -4.39 -4.07
N VAL A 51 8.86 -5.55 -4.10
CA VAL A 51 10.33 -5.64 -4.20
C VAL A 51 10.85 -4.98 -5.48
N LEU A 52 10.19 -5.21 -6.62
CA LEU A 52 10.55 -4.59 -7.89
C LEU A 52 10.39 -3.05 -7.85
N LEU A 53 9.33 -2.57 -7.21
CA LEU A 53 9.11 -1.14 -6.97
C LEU A 53 10.23 -0.54 -6.13
N PHE A 54 10.54 -1.13 -4.97
CA PHE A 54 11.60 -0.62 -4.10
C PHE A 54 12.98 -0.70 -4.74
N PHE A 55 13.24 -1.72 -5.57
CA PHE A 55 14.46 -1.80 -6.38
C PHE A 55 14.56 -0.63 -7.37
N THR A 56 13.47 -0.30 -8.07
CA THR A 56 13.43 0.86 -8.98
C THR A 56 13.67 2.16 -8.22
N LEU A 57 12.99 2.35 -7.07
CA LEU A 57 13.17 3.52 -6.22
C LEU A 57 14.60 3.61 -5.67
N TYR A 58 15.23 2.48 -5.38
CA TYR A 58 16.62 2.41 -4.93
C TYR A 58 17.59 2.93 -5.98
N VAL A 59 17.42 2.57 -7.25
CA VAL A 59 18.25 3.10 -8.36
C VAL A 59 18.07 4.62 -8.49
N ILE A 60 16.82 5.11 -8.49
CA ILE A 60 16.53 6.55 -8.53
C ILE A 60 17.13 7.27 -7.32
N ALA A 61 17.02 6.67 -6.14
CA ALA A 61 17.53 7.23 -4.89
C ALA A 61 19.06 7.33 -4.87
N ILE A 62 19.78 6.36 -5.45
CA ILE A 62 21.24 6.46 -5.59
C ILE A 62 21.58 7.69 -6.43
N LEU A 63 20.94 7.84 -7.60
CA LEU A 63 21.17 9.00 -8.47
C LEU A 63 20.88 10.29 -7.71
N ALA A 64 19.73 10.39 -7.06
CA ALA A 64 19.33 11.56 -6.29
C ALA A 64 20.29 11.88 -5.12
N THR A 65 20.75 10.88 -4.37
CA THR A 65 21.75 11.09 -3.31
C THR A 65 23.09 11.53 -3.88
N THR A 66 23.51 11.01 -5.04
CA THR A 66 24.78 11.40 -5.65
C THR A 66 24.76 12.79 -6.26
N THR A 67 23.65 13.19 -6.90
CA THR A 67 23.54 14.49 -7.58
C THR A 67 23.07 15.59 -6.65
N ILE A 68 22.08 15.32 -5.79
CA ILE A 68 21.43 16.30 -4.90
C ILE A 68 22.03 16.25 -3.50
N GLY A 69 22.10 15.06 -2.90
CA GLY A 69 22.51 14.90 -1.50
C GLY A 69 23.99 15.19 -1.23
N ARG A 70 24.84 15.08 -2.26
CA ARG A 70 26.30 15.30 -2.19
C ARG A 70 26.79 16.45 -3.08
N SER A 71 25.89 17.34 -3.52
CA SER A 71 26.28 18.51 -4.30
C SER A 71 27.10 19.50 -3.46
N ASP A 72 28.14 20.11 -4.04
CA ASP A 72 28.95 21.14 -3.39
C ASP A 72 28.14 22.40 -3.00
N GLU A 73 27.07 22.69 -3.74
CA GLU A 73 26.12 23.77 -3.47
C GLU A 73 24.72 23.20 -3.24
N PRO A 74 24.42 22.74 -2.01
CA PRO A 74 23.14 22.11 -1.72
C PRO A 74 22.00 23.13 -1.67
N VAL A 75 20.81 22.71 -2.11
CA VAL A 75 19.59 23.50 -1.95
C VAL A 75 19.27 23.62 -0.45
N PRO A 76 19.23 24.82 0.15
CA PRO A 76 19.19 24.98 1.60
C PRO A 76 18.03 24.27 2.28
N GLU A 77 16.82 24.36 1.72
CA GLU A 77 15.63 23.71 2.28
C GLU A 77 15.69 22.19 2.21
N VAL A 78 16.26 21.65 1.13
CA VAL A 78 16.43 20.21 0.93
C VAL A 78 17.48 19.68 1.91
N ALA A 79 18.59 20.40 2.06
CA ALA A 79 19.68 20.04 2.97
C ALA A 79 19.27 20.14 4.44
N ARG A 80 18.53 21.20 4.81
CA ARG A 80 18.01 21.41 6.18
C ARG A 80 17.16 20.24 6.64
N ASP A 81 16.29 19.73 5.77
CA ASP A 81 15.41 18.61 6.08
C ASP A 81 16.12 17.24 5.96
N GLY A 82 17.41 17.22 5.60
CA GLY A 82 18.17 15.99 5.36
C GLY A 82 17.62 15.18 4.18
N LEU A 83 16.85 15.81 3.29
CA LEU A 83 16.28 15.15 2.12
C LEU A 83 17.42 14.73 1.19
N PHE A 84 17.37 13.49 0.72
CA PHE A 84 18.41 12.86 -0.11
C PHE A 84 19.81 12.70 0.51
N ALA A 85 19.99 12.98 1.82
CA ALA A 85 21.29 12.90 2.49
C ALA A 85 21.90 11.49 2.53
N SER A 86 21.06 10.45 2.53
CA SER A 86 21.47 9.04 2.43
C SER A 86 20.53 8.28 1.52
N VAL A 87 20.97 7.13 1.00
CA VAL A 87 20.17 6.33 0.06
C VAL A 87 18.83 5.88 0.68
N PRO A 88 18.75 5.37 1.93
CA PRO A 88 17.46 5.00 2.52
C PRO A 88 16.49 6.19 2.66
N VAL A 89 17.02 7.36 3.03
CA VAL A 89 16.22 8.59 3.12
C VAL A 89 15.76 9.02 1.72
N ALA A 90 16.64 8.96 0.71
CA ALA A 90 16.31 9.26 -0.67
C ALA A 90 15.26 8.32 -1.26
N VAL A 91 15.29 7.03 -0.93
CA VAL A 91 14.24 6.06 -1.30
C VAL A 91 12.90 6.50 -0.72
N PHE A 92 12.87 6.84 0.58
CA PHE A 92 11.66 7.28 1.24
C PHE A 92 11.13 8.61 0.68
N THR A 93 12.01 9.59 0.46
CA THR A 93 11.65 10.87 -0.16
C THR A 93 11.11 10.67 -1.59
N SER A 94 11.76 9.84 -2.39
CA SER A 94 11.31 9.54 -3.76
C SER A 94 9.96 8.83 -3.77
N PHE A 95 9.76 7.86 -2.87
CA PHE A 95 8.48 7.19 -2.69
C PHE A 95 7.35 8.17 -2.36
N ARG A 96 7.58 9.07 -1.39
CA ARG A 96 6.62 10.13 -1.03
C ARG A 96 6.29 11.00 -2.25
N CYS A 97 7.30 11.44 -2.99
CA CYS A 97 7.11 12.27 -4.17
C CYS A 97 6.27 11.59 -5.25
N PHE A 98 6.53 10.31 -5.55
CA PHE A 98 5.76 9.57 -6.57
C PHE A 98 4.35 9.18 -6.12
N LEU A 99 4.08 9.13 -4.82
CA LEU A 99 2.73 9.02 -4.26
C LEU A 99 1.95 10.34 -4.28
N GLY A 100 2.63 11.47 -4.49
CA GLY A 100 2.02 12.81 -4.57
C GLY A 100 2.37 13.74 -3.40
N ASP A 101 3.07 13.26 -2.37
CA ASP A 101 3.59 14.09 -1.29
C ASP A 101 5.05 14.46 -1.55
N CYS A 102 5.27 15.60 -2.20
CA CYS A 102 6.62 16.06 -2.54
C CYS A 102 6.94 17.43 -1.94
N ASN A 103 6.73 17.56 -0.64
CA ASN A 103 6.96 18.80 0.10
C ASN A 103 8.01 18.64 1.21
N THR A 104 8.72 19.73 1.48
CA THR A 104 9.57 19.89 2.66
C THR A 104 8.72 20.00 3.93
N SER A 105 9.36 19.98 5.10
CA SER A 105 8.73 20.19 6.41
C SER A 105 8.03 21.56 6.52
N GLU A 106 8.51 22.54 5.74
CA GLU A 106 7.92 23.89 5.63
C GLU A 106 6.79 23.97 4.59
N GLY A 107 6.45 22.85 3.92
CA GLY A 107 5.42 22.82 2.88
C GLY A 107 5.87 23.38 1.53
N LYS A 108 7.18 23.57 1.32
CA LYS A 108 7.71 24.01 0.02
C LYS A 108 7.81 22.82 -0.94
N PRO A 109 7.41 22.98 -2.21
CA PRO A 109 7.47 21.90 -3.19
C PRO A 109 8.91 21.57 -3.56
N ILE A 110 9.36 20.35 -3.26
CA ILE A 110 10.73 19.87 -3.50
C ILE A 110 11.07 19.93 -4.99
N ILE A 111 10.12 19.55 -5.85
CA ILE A 111 10.34 19.53 -7.31
C ILE A 111 10.63 20.93 -7.85
N LYS A 112 9.95 21.96 -7.35
CA LYS A 112 10.20 23.34 -7.77
C LYS A 112 11.59 23.80 -7.33
N LEU A 113 11.95 23.55 -6.07
CA LEU A 113 13.28 23.90 -5.54
C LEU A 113 14.41 23.24 -6.34
N LEU A 114 14.23 21.98 -6.74
CA LEU A 114 15.19 21.26 -7.57
C LEU A 114 15.16 21.71 -9.03
N ALA A 115 13.98 22.01 -9.58
CA ALA A 115 13.85 22.54 -10.94
C ALA A 115 14.52 23.91 -11.09
N ASP A 116 14.38 24.80 -10.10
CA ASP A 116 15.02 26.11 -10.10
C ASP A 116 16.56 25.99 -10.08
N ARG A 117 17.10 24.91 -9.48
CA ARG A 117 18.55 24.66 -9.39
C ARG A 117 19.13 23.90 -10.58
N TYR A 118 18.50 22.79 -10.97
CA TYR A 118 19.02 21.88 -12.01
C TYR A 118 18.43 22.15 -13.39
N GLY A 119 17.41 23.00 -13.48
CA GLY A 119 16.80 23.43 -14.72
C GLY A 119 15.95 22.35 -15.41
N PRO A 120 15.72 22.49 -16.72
CA PRO A 120 14.74 21.68 -17.46
C PRO A 120 15.14 20.20 -17.59
N ILE A 121 16.43 19.87 -17.54
CA ILE A 121 16.90 18.48 -17.62
C ILE A 121 16.41 17.65 -16.42
N PHE A 122 16.39 18.25 -15.23
CA PHE A 122 15.85 17.61 -14.03
C PHE A 122 14.34 17.42 -14.13
N ILE A 123 13.60 18.42 -14.63
CA ILE A 123 12.15 18.33 -14.83
C ILE A 123 11.83 17.17 -15.78
N LEU A 124 12.56 17.04 -16.89
CA LEU A 124 12.38 15.95 -17.84
C LEU A 124 12.67 14.58 -17.21
N ALA A 125 13.81 14.45 -16.52
CA ALA A 125 14.19 13.21 -15.86
C ALA A 125 13.18 12.79 -14.76
N TYR A 126 12.72 13.76 -13.96
CA TYR A 126 11.68 13.55 -12.96
C TYR A 126 10.36 13.14 -13.61
N GLY A 127 9.93 13.83 -14.68
CA GLY A 127 8.70 13.53 -15.41
C GLY A 127 8.68 12.12 -15.99
N VAL A 128 9.78 11.68 -16.62
CA VAL A 128 9.92 10.30 -17.12
C VAL A 128 9.87 9.29 -15.98
N SER A 129 10.57 9.57 -14.87
CA SER A 129 10.56 8.70 -13.69
C SER A 129 9.17 8.60 -13.07
N MET A 130 8.42 9.71 -13.02
CA MET A 130 7.04 9.76 -12.52
C MET A 130 6.09 8.95 -13.40
N ILE A 131 6.22 9.05 -14.73
CA ILE A 131 5.44 8.23 -15.66
C ILE A 131 5.73 6.74 -15.42
N PHE A 132 7.01 6.37 -15.33
CA PHE A 132 7.40 4.98 -15.14
C PHE A 132 6.93 4.39 -13.80
N VAL A 133 7.13 5.12 -12.69
CA VAL A 133 6.79 4.61 -11.34
C VAL A 133 5.30 4.73 -11.08
N THR A 134 4.71 5.91 -11.25
CA THR A 134 3.32 6.17 -10.86
C THR A 134 2.33 5.56 -11.85
N PHE A 135 2.53 5.78 -13.15
CA PHE A 135 1.62 5.25 -14.16
C PHE A 135 1.97 3.84 -14.62
N GLY A 136 3.25 3.44 -14.54
CA GLY A 136 3.70 2.09 -14.89
C GLY A 136 3.63 1.14 -13.70
N LEU A 137 4.55 1.26 -12.75
CA LEU A 137 4.74 0.27 -11.68
C LEU A 137 3.57 0.18 -10.71
N PHE A 138 3.04 1.29 -10.19
CA PHE A 138 1.90 1.22 -9.26
C PHE A 138 0.67 0.62 -9.93
N ASN A 139 0.35 1.03 -11.16
CA ASN A 139 -0.78 0.47 -11.89
C ASN A 139 -0.57 -1.01 -12.25
N LEU A 140 0.66 -1.42 -12.58
CA LEU A 140 1.01 -2.82 -12.79
C LEU A 140 0.80 -3.65 -11.52
N ILE A 141 1.22 -3.14 -10.36
CA ILE A 141 1.02 -3.80 -9.07
C ILE A 141 -0.48 -3.99 -8.79
N VAL A 142 -1.29 -2.95 -9.03
CA VAL A 142 -2.75 -3.01 -8.86
C VAL A 142 -3.37 -4.02 -9.82
N ALA A 143 -2.94 -4.05 -11.09
CA ALA A 143 -3.43 -5.01 -12.08
C ALA A 143 -3.13 -6.46 -11.66
N ILE A 144 -1.88 -6.75 -11.31
CA ILE A 144 -1.46 -8.09 -10.83
C ILE A 144 -2.23 -8.47 -9.56
N TYR A 145 -2.45 -7.53 -8.65
CA TYR A 145 -3.22 -7.77 -7.44
C TYR A 145 -4.68 -8.16 -7.76
N ILE A 146 -5.32 -7.43 -8.67
CA ILE A 146 -6.69 -7.71 -9.12
C ILE A 146 -6.75 -9.11 -9.77
N GLU A 147 -5.82 -9.45 -10.65
CA GLU A 147 -5.74 -10.77 -11.29
C GLU A 147 -5.68 -11.91 -10.26
N ASN A 148 -4.77 -11.81 -9.29
CA ASN A 148 -4.63 -12.82 -8.24
C ASN A 148 -5.91 -12.96 -7.38
N THR A 149 -6.58 -11.84 -7.09
CA THR A 149 -7.83 -11.88 -6.32
C THR A 149 -8.99 -12.50 -7.11
N LEU A 150 -9.05 -12.26 -8.42
CA LEU A 150 -10.06 -12.84 -9.31
C LEU A 150 -9.83 -14.34 -9.51
N GLU A 151 -8.58 -14.78 -9.63
CA GLU A 151 -8.23 -16.21 -9.69
C GLU A 151 -8.63 -16.94 -8.40
N ALA A 152 -8.32 -16.36 -7.24
CA ALA A 152 -8.71 -16.91 -5.94
C ALA A 152 -10.24 -16.99 -5.79
N ALA A 153 -10.98 -16.00 -6.29
CA ALA A 153 -12.45 -16.00 -6.28
C ALA A 153 -13.04 -17.09 -7.19
N LYS A 154 -12.47 -17.32 -8.38
CA LYS A 154 -12.90 -18.39 -9.30
C LYS A 154 -12.69 -19.78 -8.69
N ALA A 155 -11.51 -20.04 -8.13
CA ALA A 155 -11.19 -21.32 -7.49
C ALA A 155 -12.15 -21.67 -6.33
N GLN A 156 -12.67 -20.66 -5.62
CA GLN A 156 -13.64 -20.84 -4.54
C GLN A 156 -15.08 -21.03 -5.04
N GLY A 157 -15.45 -20.43 -6.17
CA GLY A 157 -16.76 -20.63 -6.80
C GLY A 157 -16.97 -22.06 -7.31
N GLU A 158 -15.89 -22.73 -7.72
CA GLU A 158 -15.91 -24.14 -8.14
C GLU A 158 -16.00 -25.11 -6.96
N GLN A 159 -15.43 -24.78 -5.79
CA GLN A 159 -15.53 -25.61 -4.57
C GLN A 159 -16.90 -25.53 -3.87
N ASN A 160 -17.74 -24.55 -4.22
CA ASN A 160 -19.06 -24.34 -3.61
C ASN A 160 -20.23 -24.85 -4.49
N LYS A 161 -19.93 -25.51 -5.62
CA LYS A 161 -20.88 -26.31 -6.42
C LYS A 161 -20.79 -27.78 -6.02
#